data_AF-A0A432HY20-F1
#
_entry.id   AF-A0A432HY20-F1
#
_cell.length_a   1.000
_cell.length_b   1.000
_cell.length_c   1.000
_cell.angle_alpha   90.00
_cell.angle_beta   90.00
_cell.angle_gamma   90.00
#
_symmetry.space_group_name_H-M   'P 1'
#
loop_
_entity.id
_entity.type
_entity.pdbx_description
1 polymer ?
#
loop_
_entity_poly.entity_id
_entity_poly.type
_entity_poly.pdbx_seq_one_letter_code
_entity_poly.pdbx_strand_id
1 'polypeptide(L)'
;MADERDNRLEPLRQLAETTDDTRVLDLVIATVEILKKDTALVLDQTHIARDIAARTKAGDWFGNTELTEIVSDADYFVRVYKQQRDEIGQLQATLRDKRSRLNTPDET
;
A
#
# COMPACT_ATOMS: atom_id res chain seq x y z
N MET A 1 5.53 -11.14 -20.61
CA MET A 1 4.62 -9.98 -20.72
C MET A 1 4.83 -9.19 -19.46
N ALA A 2 5.41 -8.00 -19.58
CA ALA A 2 5.72 -7.17 -18.42
C ALA A 2 4.41 -6.73 -17.78
N ASP A 3 4.27 -6.93 -16.47
CA ASP A 3 3.21 -6.31 -15.67
C ASP A 3 3.20 -4.82 -16.00
N GLU A 4 2.18 -4.37 -16.73
CA GLU A 4 1.66 -3.03 -16.49
C GLU A 4 1.42 -2.99 -14.98
N ARG A 5 2.34 -2.33 -14.27
CA ARG A 5 2.11 -1.94 -12.88
C ARG A 5 0.90 -1.04 -12.92
N ASP A 6 -0.26 -1.65 -12.81
CA ASP A 6 -1.55 -1.01 -12.75
C ASP A 6 -1.43 0.00 -11.61
N ASN A 7 -1.30 1.27 -11.97
CA ASN A 7 -0.99 2.33 -11.03
C ASN A 7 -2.28 2.65 -10.29
N ARG A 8 -2.66 1.78 -9.36
CA ARG A 8 -3.98 1.75 -8.71
C ARG A 8 -4.32 3.03 -7.93
N LEU A 9 -3.29 3.81 -7.60
CA LEU A 9 -3.43 5.11 -6.93
C LEU A 9 -3.58 6.29 -7.90
N GLU A 10 -3.38 6.07 -9.20
CA GLU A 10 -3.48 7.11 -10.22
C GLU A 10 -4.83 7.83 -10.26
N PRO A 11 -5.99 7.13 -10.15
CA PRO A 11 -7.27 7.82 -10.07
C PRO A 11 -7.38 8.78 -8.88
N LEU A 12 -6.76 8.44 -7.74
CA LEU A 12 -6.73 9.31 -6.56
C LEU A 12 -5.79 10.50 -6.75
N ARG A 13 -4.66 10.31 -7.45
CA ARG A 13 -3.76 11.41 -7.85
C ARG A 13 -4.50 12.40 -8.76
N GLN A 14 -5.11 11.90 -9.83
CA GLN A 14 -5.84 12.73 -10.79
C GLN A 14 -7.00 13.47 -10.13
N LEU A 15 -7.77 12.80 -9.27
CA LEU A 15 -8.85 13.45 -8.52
C LEU A 15 -8.32 14.58 -7.64
N ALA A 16 -7.20 14.37 -6.95
CA ALA A 16 -6.60 15.39 -6.10
C ALA A 16 -5.97 16.54 -6.87
N GLU A 17 -5.38 16.28 -8.03
CA GLU A 17 -4.80 17.31 -8.89
C GLU A 17 -5.88 18.20 -9.50
N THR A 18 -7.01 17.63 -9.90
CA THR A 18 -8.10 18.33 -10.61
C THR A 18 -9.06 19.09 -9.72
N THR A 19 -9.00 18.92 -8.40
CA THR A 19 -9.88 19.60 -7.45
C THR A 19 -9.13 20.53 -6.50
N ASP A 20 -9.65 21.74 -6.30
CA ASP A 20 -9.24 22.64 -5.21
C ASP A 20 -10.28 22.69 -4.09
N ASP A 21 -11.34 21.87 -4.19
CA ASP A 21 -12.30 21.69 -3.10
C ASP A 21 -11.61 20.97 -1.93
N THR A 22 -11.32 21.77 -0.93
CA THR A 22 -10.76 21.38 0.35
C THR A 22 -11.48 20.20 1.03
N ARG A 23 -12.80 20.10 0.91
CA ARG A 23 -13.59 18.99 1.50
C ARG A 23 -13.38 17.71 0.73
N VAL A 24 -13.27 17.78 -0.60
CA VAL A 24 -12.93 16.63 -1.44
C VAL A 24 -11.52 16.13 -1.12
N LEU A 25 -10.56 17.05 -0.99
CA LEU A 25 -9.19 16.69 -0.59
C LEU A 25 -9.14 16.02 0.79
N ASP A 26 -9.91 16.51 1.77
CA ASP A 26 -10.00 15.89 3.09
C ASP A 26 -10.55 14.45 3.02
N LEU A 27 -11.55 14.19 2.17
CA LEU A 27 -12.09 12.84 1.93
C LEU A 27 -11.08 11.92 1.24
N VAL A 28 -10.32 12.44 0.26
CA VAL A 28 -9.26 11.67 -0.41
C VAL A 28 -8.15 11.33 0.59
N ILE A 29 -7.74 12.27 1.44
CA ILE A 29 -6.76 12.02 2.52
C ILE A 29 -7.26 10.95 3.48
N ALA A 30 -8.53 11.02 3.90
CA ALA A 30 -9.13 10.02 4.78
C ALA A 30 -9.17 8.62 4.13
N THR A 31 -9.47 8.56 2.83
CA THR A 31 -9.46 7.31 2.06
C THR A 31 -8.04 6.71 1.99
N VAL A 32 -7.04 7.54 1.72
CA VAL A 32 -5.62 7.12 1.68
C VAL A 32 -5.15 6.64 3.06
N GLU A 33 -5.62 7.24 4.16
CA GLU A 33 -5.36 6.76 5.52
C GLU A 33 -5.95 5.36 5.79
N ILE A 34 -7.15 5.06 5.28
CA ILE A 34 -7.74 3.73 5.37
C ILE A 34 -6.88 2.72 4.59
N LEU A 35 -6.54 3.04 3.33
CA LEU A 35 -5.69 2.18 2.50
C LEU A 35 -4.33 1.89 3.14
N LYS A 36 -3.75 2.89 3.82
CA LYS A 36 -2.48 2.73 4.56
C LYS A 36 -2.60 1.73 5.70
N LYS A 37 -3.68 1.81 6.49
CA LYS A 37 -3.95 0.90 7.61
C LYS A 37 -4.20 -0.52 7.11
N ASP A 38 -5.02 -0.67 6.08
CA ASP A 38 -5.35 -1.97 5.50
C ASP A 38 -4.11 -2.63 4.88
N THR A 39 -3.29 -1.87 4.16
CA THR A 39 -2.02 -2.36 3.60
C THR A 39 -1.06 -2.82 4.70
N ALA A 40 -0.98 -2.09 5.82
CA ALA A 40 -0.16 -2.49 6.95
C ALA A 40 -0.66 -3.80 7.59
N LEU A 41 -1.98 -3.96 7.73
CA LEU A 41 -2.59 -5.18 8.27
C LEU A 41 -2.30 -6.39 7.37
N VAL A 42 -2.51 -6.26 6.05
CA VAL A 42 -2.27 -7.36 5.12
C VAL A 42 -0.79 -7.73 5.05
N LEU A 43 0.11 -6.73 5.13
CA LEU A 43 1.55 -6.99 5.20
C LEU A 43 1.93 -7.80 6.44
N ASP A 44 1.36 -7.46 7.61
CA ASP A 44 1.59 -8.20 8.85
C ASP A 44 1.06 -9.64 8.78
N GLN A 45 -0.17 -9.82 8.26
CA GLN A 45 -0.75 -11.15 8.04
C GLN A 45 0.09 -11.99 7.07
N THR A 46 0.65 -11.38 6.02
CA THR A 46 1.53 -12.07 5.07
C THR A 46 2.83 -12.52 5.76
N HIS A 47 3.39 -11.69 6.65
CA HIS A 47 4.56 -12.08 7.45
C HIS A 47 4.25 -13.25 8.38
N ILE A 48 3.08 -13.26 9.03
CA ILE A 48 2.64 -14.36 9.89
C ILE A 48 2.47 -15.66 9.07
N ALA A 49 1.78 -15.59 7.93
CA ALA A 49 1.57 -16.74 7.05
C ALA A 49 2.90 -17.34 6.58
N ARG A 50 3.85 -16.47 6.19
CA ARG A 50 5.21 -16.87 5.82
C ARG A 50 5.94 -17.59 6.94
N ASP A 51 5.91 -17.05 8.16
CA ASP A 51 6.59 -17.64 9.31
C ASP A 51 6.00 -19.02 9.67
N ILE A 52 4.68 -19.15 9.65
CA ILE A 52 3.99 -20.43 9.84
C ILE A 52 4.41 -21.45 8.77
N ALA A 53 4.42 -21.04 7.49
CA ALA A 53 4.82 -21.93 6.39
C ALA A 53 6.29 -22.35 6.50
N ALA A 54 7.18 -21.41 6.84
CA ALA A 54 8.61 -21.68 7.02
C ALA A 54 8.88 -22.65 8.19
N ARG A 55 8.21 -22.45 9.34
CA ARG A 55 8.33 -23.34 10.50
C ARG A 55 7.77 -24.73 10.22
N THR A 56 6.62 -24.81 9.54
CA THR A 56 6.03 -26.09 9.12
C THR A 56 6.97 -26.82 8.17
N LYS A 57 7.56 -26.11 7.19
CA LYS A 57 8.53 -26.68 6.25
C LYS A 57 9.81 -27.17 6.96
N ALA A 58 10.30 -26.46 7.98
CA ALA A 58 11.47 -26.89 8.74
C ALA A 58 11.23 -28.19 9.53
N GLY A 59 9.99 -28.42 9.97
CA GLY A 59 9.57 -29.68 10.61
C GLY A 59 9.14 -30.77 9.63
N ASP A 60 9.01 -30.43 8.34
CA ASP A 60 8.57 -31.35 7.30
C ASP A 60 9.76 -32.14 6.74
N TRP A 61 9.82 -33.42 7.13
CA TRP A 61 10.89 -34.33 6.73
C TRP A 61 10.77 -34.80 5.27
N PHE A 62 9.59 -34.65 4.64
CA PHE A 62 9.31 -35.15 3.28
C PHE A 62 9.44 -34.07 2.19
N GLY A 63 9.67 -32.81 2.55
CA GLY A 63 9.95 -31.74 1.59
C GLY A 63 8.74 -31.36 0.73
N ASN A 64 7.61 -31.00 1.36
CA ASN A 64 6.40 -30.60 0.69
C ASN A 64 6.62 -29.36 -0.21
N THR A 65 6.35 -29.52 -1.50
CA THR A 65 6.44 -28.48 -2.52
C THR A 65 5.46 -27.33 -2.28
N GLU A 66 4.27 -27.60 -1.75
CA GLU A 66 3.24 -26.59 -1.49
C GLU A 66 3.71 -25.58 -0.43
N LEU A 67 4.39 -26.04 0.64
CA LEU A 67 4.95 -25.14 1.66
C LEU A 67 6.07 -24.26 1.08
N THR A 68 6.79 -24.76 0.08
CA THR A 68 7.82 -23.96 -0.62
C THR A 68 7.19 -22.88 -1.48
N GLU A 69 6.10 -23.21 -2.19
CA GLU A 69 5.32 -22.26 -2.98
C GLU A 69 4.70 -21.18 -2.10
N ILE A 70 4.07 -21.55 -0.97
CA ILE A 70 3.49 -20.59 -0.01
C ILE A 70 4.54 -19.60 0.51
N VAL A 71 5.76 -20.06 0.83
CA VAL A 71 6.85 -19.17 1.27
C VAL A 71 7.26 -18.22 0.14
N SER A 72 7.39 -18.73 -1.08
CA SER A 72 7.75 -17.93 -2.26
C SER A 72 6.69 -16.87 -2.57
N ASP A 73 5.42 -17.24 -2.52
CA ASP A 73 4.28 -16.34 -2.74
C ASP A 73 4.24 -15.27 -1.65
N ALA A 74 4.42 -15.66 -0.38
CA ALA A 74 4.46 -14.70 0.71
C ALA A 74 5.65 -13.72 0.58
N ASP A 75 6.82 -14.18 0.14
CA ASP A 75 7.96 -13.31 -0.16
C ASP A 75 7.65 -12.32 -1.30
N TYR A 76 6.99 -12.78 -2.35
CA TYR A 76 6.52 -11.93 -3.45
C TYR A 76 5.54 -10.87 -2.93
N PHE A 77 4.50 -11.27 -2.19
CA PHE A 77 3.48 -10.36 -1.69
C PHE A 77 4.02 -9.36 -0.66
N VAL A 78 4.93 -9.78 0.23
CA VAL A 78 5.63 -8.85 1.14
C VAL A 78 6.33 -7.74 0.37
N ARG A 79 7.01 -8.08 -0.73
CA ARG A 79 7.68 -7.07 -1.59
C ARG A 79 6.67 -6.13 -2.23
N VAL A 80 5.56 -6.66 -2.75
CA VAL A 80 4.49 -5.87 -3.37
C VAL A 80 3.83 -4.93 -2.36
N TYR A 81 3.45 -5.42 -1.18
CA TYR A 81 2.79 -4.62 -0.15
C TYR A 81 3.72 -3.55 0.45
N LYS A 82 5.02 -3.82 0.56
CA LYS A 82 6.00 -2.79 0.93
C LYS A 82 6.05 -1.66 -0.09
N GLN A 83 6.09 -1.99 -1.39
CA GLN A 83 6.05 -0.98 -2.45
C GLN A 83 4.76 -0.16 -2.39
N GLN A 84 3.60 -0.83 -2.26
CA GLN A 84 2.31 -0.14 -2.16
C GLN A 84 2.23 0.78 -0.95
N ARG A 85 2.72 0.35 0.22
CA ARG A 85 2.78 1.19 1.42
C ARG A 85 3.59 2.46 1.19
N ASP A 86 4.72 2.35 0.49
CA ASP A 86 5.59 3.48 0.21
C ASP A 86 4.92 4.45 -0.79
N GLU A 87 4.25 3.94 -1.83
CA GLU A 87 3.47 4.74 -2.80
C GLU A 87 2.28 5.45 -2.14
N ILE A 88 1.55 4.78 -1.25
CA ILE A 88 0.48 5.37 -0.43
C ILE A 88 1.03 6.50 0.45
N GLY A 89 2.21 6.28 1.06
CA GLY A 89 2.88 7.29 1.87
C GLY A 89 3.26 8.55 1.08
N GLN A 90 3.76 8.38 -0.13
CA GLN A 90 4.07 9.50 -1.04
C GLN A 90 2.81 10.28 -1.42
N LEU A 91 1.75 9.57 -1.84
CA LEU A 91 0.47 10.20 -2.19
C LEU A 91 -0.09 11.01 -1.01
N GLN A 92 -0.10 10.41 0.19
CA GLN A 92 -0.54 11.09 1.40
C GLN A 92 0.23 12.39 1.68
N ALA A 93 1.55 12.38 1.51
CA ALA A 93 2.38 13.57 1.71
C ALA A 93 2.01 14.67 0.70
N THR A 94 1.87 14.31 -0.58
CA THR A 94 1.44 15.23 -1.65
C THR A 94 0.07 15.85 -1.36
N LEU A 95 -0.90 15.04 -0.93
CA LEU A 95 -2.25 15.52 -0.61
C LEU A 95 -2.26 16.50 0.56
N ARG A 96 -1.50 16.20 1.63
CA ARG A 96 -1.39 17.08 2.80
C ARG A 96 -0.70 18.40 2.46
N ASP A 97 0.33 18.35 1.63
CA ASP A 97 1.01 19.55 1.14
C ASP A 97 0.08 20.42 0.30
N LYS A 98 -0.62 19.83 -0.69
CA LYS A 98 -1.65 20.56 -1.48
C LYS A 98 -2.72 21.18 -0.57
N ARG A 99 -3.24 20.40 0.39
CA ARG A 99 -4.26 20.87 1.35
C ARG A 99 -3.78 22.05 2.19
N SER A 100 -2.52 22.01 2.62
CA SER A 100 -1.88 23.09 3.40
C SER A 100 -1.76 24.37 2.57
N ARG A 101 -1.31 24.27 1.31
CA ARG A 101 -1.20 25.42 0.41
C ARG A 101 -2.54 26.12 0.19
N LEU A 102 -3.62 25.35 -0.04
CA LEU A 102 -4.97 25.90 -0.22
C LEU A 102 -5.59 26.53 1.05
N ASN A 103 -5.03 26.29 2.23
CA ASN A 103 -5.47 26.89 3.49
C ASN A 103 -4.70 28.17 3.86
N THR A 104 -3.64 28.52 3.12
CA THR A 104 -2.86 29.73 3.40
C THR A 104 -3.55 30.89 2.69
N PRO A 105 -4.01 31.95 3.39
CA PRO A 105 -4.58 33.12 2.74
C PRO A 105 -3.50 33.77 1.86
N ASP A 106 -3.85 34.17 0.63
CA ASP A 106 -3.00 35.07 -0.15
C ASP A 106 -2.80 36.36 0.65
N GLU A 107 -1.59 36.59 1.15
CA GLU A 107 -1.17 37.88 1.67
C GLU A 107 -0.97 38.84 0.48
N THR A 108 -2.03 39.53 0.07
CA THR A 108 -1.95 40.74 -0.78
C THR A 108 -2.79 41.86 -0.21
#